data_AF-A0A961S8I9-F1
#
_entry.id   AF-A0A961S8I9-F1
#
_cell.length_a   1.000
_cell.length_b   1.000
_cell.length_c   1.000
_cell.angle_alpha   90.00
_cell.angle_beta   90.00
_cell.angle_gamma   90.00
#
_symmetry.space_group_name_H-M   'P 1'
#
loop_
_entity.id
_entity.type
_entity.pdbx_description
1 polymer ?
#
loop_
_entity_poly.entity_id
_entity_poly.type
_entity_poly.pdbx_seq_one_letter_code
_entity_poly.pdbx_strand_id
1 'polypeptide(L)'
;MPVLDEPVGALSGHITRGAFRYWRGQSGRRYLHTVYALEEWPGYHEANVIFVRPAAGGGRKPLWIGRIGGTSAESLSGGLFARMAEAGASEIHVHLLAGSETARRAVERDLKAAAGQLRALALV
;
A
#
# COMPACT_ATOMS: atom_id res chain seq x y z
N MET A 1 5.15 9.56 16.44
CA MET A 1 5.01 9.44 14.97
C MET A 1 3.59 8.98 14.62
N PRO A 2 2.86 9.62 13.70
CA PRO A 2 1.54 9.14 13.31
C PRO A 2 1.67 7.81 12.55
N VAL A 3 0.87 6.83 12.94
CA VAL A 3 0.82 5.51 12.30
C VAL A 3 -0.04 5.61 11.05
N LEU A 4 0.51 5.32 9.86
CA LEU A 4 -0.29 5.28 8.63
C LEU A 4 -1.03 3.97 8.46
N ASP A 5 -0.45 2.86 8.93
CA ASP A 5 -0.96 1.53 8.71
C ASP A 5 -1.55 0.92 9.99
N GLU A 6 -2.79 0.45 9.94
CA GLU A 6 -3.38 -0.24 11.10
C GLU A 6 -3.98 -1.60 10.72
N PRO A 7 -3.76 -2.65 11.53
CA PRO A 7 -4.38 -3.95 11.29
C PRO A 7 -5.89 -3.87 11.51
N VAL A 8 -6.65 -4.62 10.71
CA VAL A 8 -8.11 -4.71 10.87
C VAL A 8 -8.44 -5.60 12.08
N GLY A 9 -9.21 -5.07 13.03
CA GLY A 9 -9.75 -5.81 14.17
C GLY A 9 -11.11 -6.43 13.86
N ALA A 10 -11.21 -7.76 14.01
CA ALA A 10 -12.39 -8.63 13.91
C ALA A 10 -13.14 -8.65 12.57
N LEU A 11 -12.68 -9.53 11.67
CA LEU A 11 -13.50 -10.16 10.64
C LEU A 11 -13.79 -11.60 11.12
N SER A 12 -15.05 -11.96 11.37
CA SER A 12 -15.42 -13.34 11.73
C SER A 12 -15.35 -14.25 10.49
N GLY A 13 -14.49 -15.25 10.54
CA GLY A 13 -14.23 -16.23 9.47
C GLY A 13 -12.75 -16.57 9.37
N HIS A 14 -12.39 -17.58 8.57
CA HIS A 14 -11.02 -18.11 8.33
C HIS A 14 -10.00 -17.09 7.77
N ILE A 15 -10.28 -15.80 7.84
CA ILE A 15 -9.40 -14.71 7.44
C ILE A 15 -8.27 -14.62 8.46
N THR A 16 -7.04 -14.90 8.00
CA THR A 16 -5.86 -14.87 8.84
C THR A 16 -5.62 -13.47 9.38
N ARG A 17 -5.25 -13.39 10.67
CA ARG A 17 -4.86 -12.13 11.32
C ARG A 17 -3.66 -11.55 10.56
N GLY A 18 -3.86 -10.42 9.88
CA GLY A 18 -2.83 -9.77 9.06
C GLY A 18 -3.10 -9.75 7.56
N ALA A 19 -4.14 -10.44 7.08
CA ALA A 19 -4.56 -10.41 5.67
C ALA A 19 -5.03 -9.03 5.20
N PHE A 20 -5.40 -8.14 6.14
CA PHE A 20 -5.89 -6.81 5.83
C PHE A 20 -5.25 -5.72 6.70
N ARG A 21 -5.02 -4.55 6.09
CA ARG A 21 -4.61 -3.31 6.77
C ARG A 21 -5.34 -2.10 6.23
N TYR A 22 -5.59 -1.13 7.08
CA TYR A 22 -5.89 0.22 6.62
C TYR A 22 -4.60 0.99 6.40
N TRP A 23 -4.59 1.83 5.36
CA TRP A 23 -3.66 2.96 5.24
C TRP A 23 -4.43 4.26 5.34
N ARG A 24 -3.89 5.23 6.06
CA ARG A 24 -4.48 6.56 6.19
C ARG A 24 -3.87 7.55 5.21
N GLY A 25 -4.71 8.22 4.43
CA GLY A 25 -4.29 9.34 3.59
C GLY A 25 -4.10 10.63 4.38
N GLN A 26 -3.55 11.67 3.74
CA GLN A 26 -3.37 12.99 4.34
C GLN A 26 -4.72 13.59 4.75
N SER A 27 -5.78 13.29 3.99
CA SER A 27 -7.16 13.65 4.30
C SER A 27 -7.72 13.04 5.59
N GLY A 28 -7.00 12.08 6.21
CA GLY A 28 -7.48 11.32 7.36
C GLY A 28 -8.37 10.12 6.99
N ARG A 29 -8.77 9.98 5.72
CA ARG A 29 -9.51 8.82 5.20
C ARG A 29 -8.68 7.55 5.31
N ARG A 30 -9.37 6.43 5.55
CA ARG A 30 -8.78 5.10 5.64
C ARG A 30 -9.09 4.28 4.39
N TYR A 31 -8.08 3.61 3.87
CA TYR A 31 -8.16 2.78 2.69
C TYR A 31 -7.81 1.34 3.09
N LEU A 32 -8.77 0.43 2.98
CA LEU A 32 -8.57 -0.99 3.27
C LEU A 32 -7.71 -1.63 2.18
N HIS A 33 -6.69 -2.37 2.58
CA HIS A 33 -5.80 -3.11 1.69
C HIS A 33 -5.75 -4.57 2.09
N THR A 34 -5.73 -5.46 1.10
CA THR A 34 -5.30 -6.85 1.28
C THR A 34 -3.78 -6.90 1.27
N VAL A 35 -3.20 -7.71 2.15
CA VAL A 35 -1.75 -7.90 2.29
C VAL A 35 -1.36 -9.21 1.61
N TYR A 36 -0.36 -9.14 0.71
CA TYR A 36 0.26 -10.29 0.07
C TYR A 36 1.76 -10.29 0.37
N ALA A 37 2.38 -11.47 0.49
CA ALA A 37 3.82 -11.58 0.29
C ALA A 37 4.16 -11.22 -1.17
N LEU A 38 5.40 -10.81 -1.46
CA LEU A 38 5.81 -10.46 -2.84
C LEU A 38 5.59 -11.63 -3.81
N GLU A 39 5.85 -12.85 -3.35
CA GLU A 39 5.78 -14.08 -4.14
C GLU A 39 4.33 -14.54 -4.37
N GLU A 40 3.41 -14.06 -3.54
CA GLU A 40 1.97 -14.41 -3.57
C GLU A 40 1.14 -13.37 -4.35
N TRP A 41 1.80 -12.44 -5.06
CA TRP A 41 1.13 -11.42 -5.85
C TRP A 41 0.20 -12.04 -6.91
N PRO A 42 -1.13 -11.79 -6.86
CA PRO A 42 -2.08 -12.48 -7.73
C PRO A 42 -2.22 -11.86 -9.13
N GLY A 43 -1.52 -10.76 -9.46
CA GLY A 43 -1.55 -10.20 -10.82
C GLY A 43 -2.79 -9.39 -11.17
N TYR A 44 -3.33 -8.58 -10.24
CA TYR A 44 -4.52 -7.75 -10.53
C TYR A 44 -4.36 -6.84 -11.74
N HIS A 45 -5.45 -6.62 -12.48
CA HIS A 45 -5.47 -5.73 -13.65
C HIS A 45 -5.51 -4.24 -13.26
N GLU A 46 -6.29 -3.88 -12.24
CA GLU A 46 -6.45 -2.50 -11.80
C GLU A 46 -6.54 -2.40 -10.28
N ALA A 47 -5.65 -1.62 -9.66
CA ALA A 47 -5.61 -1.44 -8.21
C ALA A 47 -4.73 -0.25 -7.80
N ASN A 48 -4.91 0.21 -6.57
CA ASN A 48 -3.88 0.97 -5.85
C ASN A 48 -2.95 -0.01 -5.12
N VAL A 49 -1.65 0.23 -5.18
CA VAL A 49 -0.63 -0.69 -4.67
C VAL A 49 0.40 0.05 -3.82
N ILE A 50 0.80 -0.57 -2.71
CA ILE A 50 1.89 -0.12 -1.85
C ILE A 50 2.89 -1.26 -1.68
N PHE A 51 4.15 -1.03 -2.04
CA PHE A 51 5.25 -1.92 -1.65
C PHE A 51 5.73 -1.55 -0.26
N VAL A 52 5.86 -2.56 0.59
CA VAL A 52 6.02 -2.34 2.02
C VAL A 52 7.17 -3.15 2.59
N ARG A 53 7.95 -2.49 3.44
CA ARG A 53 8.93 -3.11 4.32
C ARG A 53 8.36 -3.16 5.74
N PRO A 54 8.18 -4.35 6.33
CA PRO A 54 7.90 -4.48 7.76
C PRO A 54 9.04 -3.88 8.59
N ALA A 55 8.70 -3.16 9.66
CA ALA A 55 9.65 -2.65 10.63
C ALA A 55 9.70 -3.55 11.88
N ALA A 56 10.83 -3.52 12.61
CA ALA A 56 11.07 -4.36 13.77
C ALA A 56 10.01 -4.26 14.90
N GLY A 57 9.25 -3.16 14.94
CA GLY A 57 8.14 -2.95 15.90
C GLY A 57 6.75 -3.33 15.39
N GLY A 58 6.64 -4.03 14.26
CA GLY A 58 5.36 -4.40 13.64
C GLY A 58 4.66 -3.26 12.89
N GLY A 59 5.27 -2.08 12.78
CA GLY A 59 4.83 -1.03 11.85
C GLY A 59 5.24 -1.35 10.41
N ARG A 60 4.64 -0.69 9.42
CA ARG A 60 4.98 -0.88 8.00
C ARG A 60 5.49 0.40 7.39
N LYS A 61 6.61 0.32 6.67
CA LYS A 61 7.19 1.44 5.94
C LYS A 61 6.79 1.34 4.46
N PRO A 62 6.06 2.32 3.90
CA PRO A 62 5.80 2.36 2.47
C PRO A 62 7.10 2.74 1.75
N LEU A 63 7.52 1.89 0.82
CA LEU A 63 8.68 2.13 -0.02
C LEU A 63 8.28 2.74 -1.37
N TRP A 64 7.13 2.31 -1.90
CA TRP A 64 6.53 2.86 -3.10
C TRP A 64 5.01 2.82 -2.99
N ILE A 65 4.34 3.84 -3.53
CA ILE A 65 2.89 3.96 -3.62
C ILE A 65 2.57 4.28 -5.08
N GLY A 66 1.62 3.57 -5.66
CA GLY A 66 1.19 3.84 -7.02
C GLY A 66 -0.05 3.04 -7.38
N ARG A 67 -0.21 2.78 -8.68
CA ARG A 67 -1.38 2.13 -9.26
C ARG A 67 -1.00 1.23 -10.41
N ILE A 68 -1.85 0.25 -10.65
CA ILE A 68 -1.87 -0.59 -11.85
C ILE A 68 -3.18 -0.39 -12.59
N GLY A 69 -3.13 -0.57 -13.92
CA GLY A 69 -4.26 -0.34 -14.83
C GLY A 69 -4.28 1.07 -15.43
N GLY A 70 -5.05 1.24 -16.52
CA GLY A 70 -5.13 2.49 -17.28
C GLY A 70 -3.94 2.76 -18.23
N THR A 71 -3.89 3.96 -18.82
CA THR A 71 -2.78 4.43 -19.69
C THR A 71 -1.53 4.87 -18.92
N SER A 72 -1.49 4.68 -17.60
CA SER A 72 -0.27 4.97 -16.84
C SER A 72 0.81 3.94 -17.17
N ALA A 73 1.96 4.45 -17.63
CA ALA A 73 3.18 3.70 -17.94
C ALA A 73 3.75 2.89 -16.76
N GLU A 74 3.18 3.00 -15.57
CA GLU A 74 3.51 2.22 -14.37
C GLU A 74 2.64 0.97 -14.22
N SER A 75 2.34 0.26 -15.32
CA SER A 75 2.09 -1.18 -15.18
C SER A 75 3.28 -1.76 -14.43
N LEU A 76 3.06 -2.51 -13.35
CA LEU A 76 4.13 -3.10 -12.53
C LEU A 76 5.05 -3.94 -13.42
N SER A 77 6.04 -3.32 -14.04
CA SER A 77 7.03 -4.02 -14.85
C SER A 77 7.82 -4.94 -13.92
N GLY A 78 8.30 -6.08 -14.42
CA GLY A 78 9.13 -6.99 -13.62
C GLY A 78 10.33 -6.28 -12.98
N GLY A 79 10.84 -5.21 -13.59
CA GLY A 79 11.90 -4.37 -13.03
C GLY A 79 11.51 -3.59 -11.77
N LEU A 80 10.24 -3.21 -11.60
CA LEU A 80 9.78 -2.55 -10.38
C LEU A 80 9.78 -3.53 -9.21
N PHE A 81 9.25 -4.75 -9.39
CA PHE A 81 9.28 -5.79 -8.35
C PHE A 81 10.69 -6.07 -7.84
N ALA A 82 11.64 -6.30 -8.76
CA ALA A 82 13.03 -6.55 -8.41
C ALA A 82 13.63 -5.38 -7.60
N ARG A 83 13.47 -4.14 -8.08
CA ARG A 83 13.93 -2.93 -7.37
C ARG A 83 13.32 -2.79 -5.98
N MET A 84 12.04 -3.10 -5.83
CA MET A 84 11.37 -3.02 -4.53
C MET A 84 11.83 -4.12 -3.58
N ALA A 85 12.06 -5.34 -4.07
CA ALA A 85 12.63 -6.43 -3.29
C ALA A 85 14.06 -6.12 -2.84
N GLU A 86 14.92 -5.58 -3.71
CA GLU A 86 16.26 -5.08 -3.37
C GLU A 86 16.20 -3.95 -2.34
N ALA A 87 15.20 -3.07 -2.46
CA ALA A 87 14.88 -2.07 -1.47
C ALA A 87 14.19 -2.67 -0.22
N GLY A 88 14.19 -3.98 -0.02
CA GLY A 88 13.70 -4.66 1.18
C GLY A 88 12.18 -4.62 1.36
N ALA A 89 11.41 -4.46 0.28
CA ALA A 89 9.98 -4.79 0.34
C ALA A 89 9.84 -6.29 0.56
N SER A 90 8.84 -6.69 1.36
CA SER A 90 8.43 -8.10 1.50
C SER A 90 6.91 -8.26 1.51
N GLU A 91 6.17 -7.16 1.56
CA GLU A 91 4.70 -7.13 1.52
C GLU A 91 4.25 -6.24 0.34
N ILE A 92 3.17 -6.64 -0.33
CA ILE A 92 2.38 -5.80 -1.22
C ILE A 92 1.01 -5.59 -0.60
N HIS A 93 0.62 -4.33 -0.44
CA HIS A 93 -0.71 -3.96 0.02
C HIS A 93 -1.55 -3.46 -1.14
N VAL A 94 -2.74 -4.04 -1.31
CA VAL A 94 -3.58 -3.82 -2.49
C VAL A 94 -4.94 -3.27 -2.09
N HIS A 95 -5.29 -2.11 -2.62
CA HIS A 95 -6.61 -1.52 -2.45
C HIS A 95 -7.43 -1.65 -3.74
N LEU A 96 -8.56 -2.37 -3.63
CA LEU A 96 -9.45 -2.71 -4.74
C LEU A 96 -10.81 -1.98 -4.69
N LEU A 97 -11.07 -1.15 -3.68
CA LEU A 97 -12.40 -0.55 -3.47
C LEU A 97 -12.60 0.77 -4.25
N ALA A 98 -11.60 1.20 -5.02
CA ALA A 98 -11.69 2.37 -5.89
C ALA A 98 -12.16 1.94 -7.30
N GLY A 99 -13.47 2.07 -7.55
CA GLY A 99 -14.13 1.56 -8.76
C GLY A 99 -13.93 2.35 -10.06
N SER A 100 -13.07 3.39 -10.07
CA SER A 100 -12.76 4.15 -11.28
C SER A 100 -11.32 4.65 -11.29
N GLU A 101 -10.77 4.93 -12.46
CA GLU A 101 -9.42 5.48 -12.61
C GLU A 101 -9.25 6.81 -11.87
N THR A 102 -10.25 7.68 -11.91
CA THR A 102 -10.28 8.93 -11.15
C THR A 102 -10.25 8.68 -9.64
N ALA A 103 -11.03 7.71 -9.15
CA ALA A 103 -11.04 7.34 -7.73
C ALA A 103 -9.68 6.77 -7.30
N ARG A 104 -9.07 5.91 -8.12
CA ARG A 104 -7.73 5.37 -7.86
C ARG A 104 -6.69 6.49 -7.82
N ARG A 105 -6.71 7.45 -8.76
CA ARG A 105 -5.83 8.64 -8.75
C ARG A 105 -5.95 9.45 -7.48
N ALA A 106 -7.18 9.64 -6.99
CA ALA A 106 -7.42 10.36 -5.74
C ALA A 106 -6.82 9.62 -4.53
N VAL A 107 -7.02 8.30 -4.45
CA VAL A 107 -6.44 7.45 -3.38
C VAL A 107 -4.91 7.50 -3.42
N GLU A 108 -4.30 7.34 -4.60
CA GLU A 108 -2.84 7.38 -4.75
C GLU A 108 -2.26 8.71 -4.25
N ARG A 109 -2.85 9.83 -4.69
CA ARG A 109 -2.38 11.17 -4.32
C ARG A 109 -2.47 11.40 -2.82
N ASP A 110 -3.58 11.00 -2.21
CA ASP A 110 -3.83 11.17 -0.78
C ASP A 110 -2.85 10.34 0.07
N LEU A 111 -2.56 9.11 -0.36
CA LEU A 111 -1.58 8.23 0.29
C LEU A 111 -0.13 8.73 0.11
N LYS A 112 0.24 9.17 -1.09
CA LYS A 112 1.57 9.77 -1.36
C LYS A 112 1.82 11.00 -0.51
N ALA A 113 0.81 11.87 -0.38
CA ALA A 113 0.90 13.07 0.46
C ALA A 113 1.10 12.71 1.94
N ALA A 114 0.38 11.71 2.46
CA ALA A 114 0.58 11.23 3.84
C ALA A 114 1.99 10.70 4.09
N ALA A 115 2.52 9.90 3.16
CA ALA A 115 3.86 9.32 3.27
C ALA A 115 4.96 10.39 3.17
N GLY A 116 4.78 11.42 2.32
CA GLY A 116 5.68 12.56 2.21
C GLY A 116 5.72 13.39 3.50
N GLN A 117 4.55 13.67 4.10
CA GLN A 117 4.45 14.41 5.36
C GLN A 117 5.19 13.71 6.51
N LEU A 118 5.12 12.37 6.58
CA LEU A 118 5.85 11.59 7.57
C LEU A 118 7.37 11.65 7.41
N ARG A 119 7.86 11.66 6.16
CA ARG A 119 9.30 11.84 5.91
C ARG A 119 9.77 13.22 6.36
N ALA A 120 8.98 14.26 6.14
CA ALA A 120 9.30 15.61 6.61
C ALA A 120 9.33 15.70 8.15
N LEU A 121 8.36 15.08 8.83
CA LEU A 121 8.29 15.05 10.29
C LEU A 121 9.37 14.18 10.97
N ALA A 122 10.04 13.31 10.22
CA ALA A 122 11.14 12.47 10.72
C ALA A 122 12.53 13.13 10.59
N LEU A 123 12.60 14.32 9.97
CA LEU A 123 13.84 15.06 9.70
C LEU A 123 13.97 16.34 10.56
N VAL A 124 13.11 16.51 11.57
CA VAL A 124 13.11 17.62 12.55
C VAL A 124 13.36 17.05 13.93
#